data_AF-A0A3M8Q1F7-F1
#
_entry.id   AF-A0A3M8Q1F7-F1
#
_cell.length_a   1.000
_cell.length_b   1.000
_cell.length_c   1.000
_cell.angle_alpha   90.00
_cell.angle_beta   90.00
_cell.angle_gamma   90.00
#
_symmetry.space_group_name_H-M   'P 1'
#
loop_
_entity.id
_entity.type
_entity.pdbx_description
1 polymer ?
#
loop_
_entity_poly.entity_id
_entity_poly.type
_entity_poly.pdbx_seq_one_letter_code
_entity_poly.pdbx_strand_id
1 'polypeptide(L)'
;MPRTFYPQKSKDIEASPPHPKGTSYKVSVGLEDWGDGEFKPVSKVQISYDGVVSGRKCPSYPVGTDDQERVHNCVCELTAEYKIKGSSDA
;
A
#
# COMPACT_ATOMS: atom_id res chain seq x y z
N MET A 1 3.55 -18.08 4.21
CA MET A 1 4.19 -16.82 4.65
C MET A 1 4.48 -16.02 3.41
N PRO A 2 3.99 -14.77 3.28
CA PRO A 2 4.30 -13.94 2.13
C PRO A 2 5.83 -13.78 2.00
N ARG A 3 6.35 -14.06 0.81
CA ARG A 3 7.80 -14.07 0.53
C ARG A 3 8.24 -12.75 -0.05
N THR A 4 7.62 -12.38 -1.17
CA THR A 4 8.01 -11.21 -1.96
C THR A 4 6.78 -10.52 -2.52
N PHE A 5 6.78 -9.19 -2.45
CA PHE A 5 5.76 -8.34 -3.03
C PHE A 5 6.32 -7.59 -4.25
N TYR A 6 5.57 -7.59 -5.34
CA TYR A 6 5.91 -6.98 -6.62
C TYR A 6 4.92 -5.84 -6.91
N PRO A 7 5.23 -4.60 -6.52
CA PRO A 7 4.35 -3.46 -6.74
C PRO A 7 4.23 -3.18 -8.24
N GLN A 8 3.02 -2.92 -8.71
CA GLN A 8 2.74 -2.56 -10.12
C GLN A 8 2.31 -1.10 -10.25
N LYS A 9 1.60 -0.58 -9.25
CA LYS A 9 1.34 0.85 -9.07
C LYS A 9 1.57 1.22 -7.62
N SER A 10 2.08 2.43 -7.40
CA SER A 10 2.28 2.99 -6.06
C SER A 10 1.96 4.49 -6.05
N LYS A 11 1.43 4.97 -4.92
CA LYS A 11 1.31 6.38 -4.59
C LYS A 11 1.85 6.60 -3.17
N ASP A 12 2.53 7.73 -2.98
CA ASP A 12 3.03 8.14 -1.67
C ASP A 12 2.11 9.23 -1.11
N ILE A 13 1.72 9.08 0.15
CA ILE A 13 0.83 10.00 0.87
C ILE A 13 1.59 10.57 2.05
N GLU A 14 1.79 11.89 2.09
CA GLU A 14 2.49 12.53 3.21
C GLU A 14 1.76 12.27 4.53
N ALA A 15 2.52 11.88 5.55
CA ALA A 15 2.01 11.62 6.88
C ALA A 15 1.95 12.91 7.71
N SER A 16 0.91 13.03 8.52
CA SER A 16 0.73 14.21 9.38
C SER A 16 1.61 14.12 10.65
N PRO A 17 1.87 15.25 11.33
CA PRO A 17 2.37 15.22 12.70
C PRO A 17 1.50 14.31 13.59
N PRO A 18 2.09 13.55 14.54
CA PRO A 18 3.44 13.66 15.09
C PRO A 18 4.50 12.85 14.35
N HIS A 19 4.23 12.32 13.15
CA HIS A 19 5.29 11.69 12.37
C HIS A 19 6.39 12.70 12.03
N PRO A 20 7.66 12.28 11.99
CA PRO A 20 8.75 13.14 11.52
C PRO A 20 8.49 13.67 10.11
N LYS A 21 9.03 14.85 9.79
CA LYS A 21 9.03 15.34 8.40
C LYS A 21 9.70 14.31 7.48
N GLY A 22 9.22 14.20 6.24
CA GLY A 22 9.69 13.19 5.30
C GLY A 22 9.05 11.81 5.48
N THR A 23 8.12 11.65 6.42
CA THR A 23 7.33 10.42 6.57
C THR A 23 6.19 10.40 5.56
N SER A 24 6.02 9.27 4.88
CA SER A 24 4.89 9.03 3.97
C SER A 24 4.37 7.60 4.07
N TYR A 25 3.11 7.39 3.72
CA TYR A 25 2.54 6.07 3.48
C TYR A 25 2.66 5.75 2.00
N LYS A 26 3.41 4.70 1.68
CA LYS A 26 3.47 4.13 0.33
C LYS A 26 2.33 3.13 0.17
N VAL A 27 1.31 3.52 -0.59
CA VAL A 27 0.16 2.67 -0.94
C VAL A 27 0.43 2.06 -2.30
N SER A 28 0.38 0.74 -2.40
CA SER A 28 0.66 0.01 -3.64
C SER A 28 -0.40 -1.05 -3.94
N VAL A 29 -0.60 -1.33 -5.22
CA VAL A 29 -1.30 -2.53 -5.71
C VAL A 29 -0.34 -3.34 -6.56
N GLY A 30 -0.38 -4.66 -6.44
CA GLY A 30 0.58 -5.53 -7.11
C GLY A 30 0.34 -7.00 -6.80
N LEU A 31 1.35 -7.83 -7.10
CA LEU A 31 1.30 -9.27 -6.88
C LEU A 31 2.15 -9.65 -5.68
N GLU A 32 1.66 -10.58 -4.86
CA GLU A 32 2.42 -11.13 -3.73
C GLU A 32 2.55 -12.65 -3.86
N ASP A 33 3.77 -13.15 -3.71
CA ASP A 33 4.05 -14.59 -3.59
C ASP A 33 3.77 -15.02 -2.15
N TRP A 34 2.73 -15.85 -1.96
CA TRP A 34 2.34 -16.36 -0.65
C TRP A 34 3.06 -17.67 -0.26
N GLY A 35 3.89 -18.18 -1.16
CA GLY A 35 4.69 -19.39 -1.01
C GLY A 35 3.95 -20.67 -1.36
N ASP A 36 2.76 -20.57 -1.94
CA ASP A 36 1.89 -21.67 -2.41
C ASP A 36 2.04 -21.95 -3.92
N GLY A 37 2.96 -21.24 -4.59
CA GLY A 37 3.18 -21.36 -6.03
C GLY A 37 2.31 -20.43 -6.87
N GLU A 38 1.46 -19.61 -6.25
CA GLU A 38 0.61 -18.64 -6.94
C GLU A 38 0.90 -17.20 -6.47
N PHE A 39 0.75 -16.28 -7.42
CA PHE A 39 0.81 -14.85 -7.14
C PHE A 39 -0.59 -14.30 -6.91
N LYS A 40 -0.80 -13.66 -5.76
CA LYS A 40 -2.10 -13.08 -5.40
C LYS A 40 -2.08 -11.57 -5.62
N PRO A 41 -3.08 -10.98 -6.32
CA PRO A 41 -3.21 -9.54 -6.37
C PRO A 41 -3.60 -9.00 -5.00
N VAL A 42 -2.84 -8.03 -4.49
CA VAL A 42 -3.06 -7.42 -3.17
C VAL A 42 -2.84 -5.92 -3.24
N SER A 43 -3.51 -5.20 -2.33
CA SER A 43 -3.10 -3.86 -1.93
C SER A 43 -2.20 -3.94 -0.70
N LYS A 44 -1.20 -3.05 -0.63
CA LYS A 44 -0.24 -3.02 0.47
C LYS A 44 0.07 -1.59 0.86
N VAL A 45 0.00 -1.30 2.15
CA VAL A 45 0.38 -0.01 2.73
C VAL A 45 1.63 -0.22 3.57
N GLN A 46 2.65 0.58 3.31
CA GLN A 46 3.89 0.57 4.06
C GLN A 46 4.25 2.00 4.44
N ILE A 47 4.84 2.21 5.61
CA ILE A 47 5.37 3.52 6.00
C ILE A 47 6.78 3.69 5.42
N SER A 48 7.10 4.88 4.93
CA SER A 48 8.41 5.27 4.42
C SER A 48 8.92 6.47 5.17
N TYR A 49 10.22 6.52 5.41
CA TYR A 49 10.93 7.66 5.99
C TYR A 49 11.98 8.12 4.98
N ASP A 50 11.91 9.39 4.55
CA ASP A 50 12.80 9.98 3.55
C ASP A 50 12.90 9.14 2.26
N GLY A 51 11.74 8.63 1.81
CA GLY A 51 11.62 7.78 0.62
C GLY A 51 12.02 6.31 0.80
N VAL A 52 12.49 5.91 2.00
CA VAL A 52 12.88 4.53 2.30
C VAL A 52 11.76 3.80 3.06
N VAL A 53 11.24 2.73 2.48
CA VAL A 53 10.19 1.91 3.09
C VAL A 53 10.70 1.22 4.36
N SER A 54 9.98 1.43 5.47
CA SER A 54 10.23 0.78 6.76
C SER A 54 9.64 -0.64 6.78
N GLY A 55 10.25 -1.52 5.99
CA GLY A 55 9.92 -2.93 5.75
C GLY A 55 8.76 -3.53 6.56
N ARG A 56 9.06 -4.10 7.73
CA ARG A 56 8.14 -4.94 8.53
C ARG A 56 7.21 -4.16 9.48
N LYS A 57 7.26 -2.83 9.49
CA LYS A 57 6.40 -2.05 10.39
C LYS A 57 5.03 -1.86 9.76
N CYS A 58 3.99 -2.26 10.49
CA CYS A 58 2.64 -1.90 10.12
C CYS A 58 2.50 -0.37 10.19
N PRO A 59 1.84 0.27 9.21
CA PRO A 59 1.56 1.69 9.30
C PRO A 59 0.64 1.95 10.49
N SER A 60 0.95 3.00 11.25
CA SER A 60 0.11 3.51 12.32
C SER A 60 -0.36 4.90 11.94
N TYR A 61 -1.64 5.18 12.17
CA TYR A 61 -2.28 6.44 11.84
C TYR A 61 -2.54 7.23 13.12
N PRO A 62 -2.00 8.46 13.25
CA PRO A 62 -2.22 9.26 14.44
C PRO A 62 -3.70 9.62 14.64
N VAL A 63 -4.21 9.39 15.85
CA VAL A 63 -5.58 9.77 16.21
C VAL A 63 -5.74 11.30 16.10
N GLY A 64 -6.85 11.75 15.51
CA GLY A 64 -7.13 13.18 15.29
C GLY A 64 -6.56 13.75 13.99
N THR A 65 -5.94 12.91 13.16
CA THR A 65 -5.54 13.27 11.78
C THR A 65 -6.43 12.56 10.76
N ASP A 66 -6.36 12.98 9.50
CA ASP A 66 -7.07 12.35 8.37
C ASP A 66 -6.20 11.31 7.63
N ASP A 67 -5.03 10.96 8.16
CA ASP A 67 -4.06 10.07 7.51
C ASP A 67 -4.69 8.74 7.08
N GLN A 68 -5.48 8.13 7.96
CA GLN A 68 -6.14 6.85 7.68
C GLN A 68 -7.16 6.98 6.54
N GLU A 69 -7.93 8.07 6.50
CA GLU A 69 -8.92 8.32 5.47
C GLU A 69 -8.25 8.54 4.12
N ARG A 70 -7.22 9.39 4.05
CA ARG A 70 -6.46 9.65 2.81
C ARG A 70 -5.81 8.37 2.27
N VAL A 71 -5.23 7.55 3.16
CA VAL A 71 -4.67 6.24 2.79
C VAL A 71 -5.75 5.29 2.29
N HIS A 72 -6.90 5.22 2.98
CA HIS A 72 -8.01 4.37 2.57
C HIS A 72 -8.55 4.76 1.18
N ASN A 73 -8.77 6.05 0.95
CA ASN A 73 -9.25 6.56 -0.33
C ASN A 73 -8.28 6.22 -1.48
N CYS A 74 -6.98 6.32 -1.23
CA CYS A 74 -5.96 5.92 -2.21
C CYS A 74 -5.94 4.41 -2.47
N VAL A 75 -6.15 3.57 -1.45
CA VAL A 75 -6.30 2.12 -1.64
C VAL A 75 -7.51 1.83 -2.54
N CYS A 76 -8.66 2.45 -2.27
CA CYS A 76 -9.87 2.30 -3.07
C CYS A 76 -9.64 2.73 -4.53
N GLU A 77 -9.00 3.88 -4.75
CA GLU A 77 -8.65 4.37 -6.09
C GLU A 77 -7.74 3.39 -6.84
N LEU A 78 -6.62 2.99 -6.22
CA LEU A 78 -5.64 2.11 -6.86
C LEU A 78 -6.22 0.73 -7.17
N THR A 79 -7.05 0.20 -6.28
CA THR A 79 -7.72 -1.10 -6.50
C THR A 79 -8.79 -1.03 -7.58
N ALA A 80 -9.57 0.05 -7.66
CA ALA A 80 -10.56 0.24 -8.73
C ALA A 80 -9.89 0.38 -10.11
N GLU A 81 -8.75 1.04 -10.19
CA GLU A 81 -7.96 1.12 -11.42
C GLU A 81 -7.23 -0.19 -11.78
N TYR A 82 -7.06 -1.08 -10.80
CA TYR A 82 -6.32 -2.32 -10.99
C TYR A 82 -7.19 -3.34 -11.73
N LYS A 83 -7.15 -3.28 -13.06
CA LYS A 83 -7.78 -4.29 -13.90
C LYS A 83 -7.04 -5.61 -13.77
N ILE A 84 -7.68 -6.62 -13.20
CA ILE A 84 -7.21 -8.00 -13.30
C ILE A 84 -7.32 -8.39 -14.79
N LYS A 85 -6.18 -8.52 -15.49
CA LYS A 85 -6.18 -9.15 -16.82
C LYS A 85 -6.67 -10.58 -16.67
N GLY A 86 -7.96 -10.81 -16.94
CA GLY A 86 -8.61 -12.13 -16.82
C GLY A 86 -10.05 -12.11 -16.32
N SER A 87 -10.55 -11.02 -15.76
CA SER A 87 -12.00 -10.89 -15.52
C SER A 87 -12.67 -10.47 -16.82
N SER A 88 -12.96 -11.45 -17.68
CA SER A 88 -14.02 -11.29 -18.68
C SER A 88 -15.30 -11.00 -17.91
N ASP A 89 -15.97 -9.89 -18.21
CA ASP A 89 -17.35 -9.67 -17.81
C ASP A 89 -18.16 -10.92 -18.19
N ALA A 90 -18.67 -11.62 -17.18
CA ALA A 90 -19.62 -12.71 -17.32
C ALA A 90 -21.01 -12.19 -16.95
#